data_AF-A0A9P5YT72-F1
#
_entry.id   AF-A0A9P5YT72-F1
#
_cell.length_a   1.000
_cell.length_b   1.000
_cell.length_c   1.000
_cell.angle_alpha   90.00
_cell.angle_beta   90.00
_cell.angle_gamma   90.00
#
_symmetry.space_group_name_H-M   'P 1'
#
loop_
_entity.id
_entity.type
_entity.pdbx_description
1 polymer ?
#
loop_
_entity_poly.entity_id
_entity_poly.type
_entity_poly.pdbx_seq_one_letter_code
_entity_poly.pdbx_strand_id
1 'polypeptide(L)'
;MKTAGKPTDELVTPDEMLRGVFHALLGHYNLYASGWLHQDVSSGNVILLRVAEDRVDSSTTHITWKMLWMIIDGDRDVQWNNRDREISTEPCSGTLSYLSVRLIVAWSKNAAILHTAIDNLDSFLWVLLLSVLEKGITRFSGPLGQEQYLYDMFQEIYVYCIYQAKAIFLDVIQSLLGKKSWLPALHQLHPPFVKWNDLGMHYKTKITDLEILDVISGP
;
A
#
# COMPACT_ATOMS: atom_id res chain seq x y z
N MET A 1 24.01 -3.65 13.12
CA MET A 1 23.83 -2.18 13.05
C MET A 1 22.33 -1.93 13.13
N LYS A 2 21.82 -1.22 14.15
CA LYS A 2 20.38 -0.92 14.23
C LYS A 2 20.11 0.31 13.38
N THR A 3 19.49 0.11 12.22
CA THR A 3 19.01 1.22 11.39
C THR A 3 17.90 1.92 12.16
N ALA A 4 18.14 3.17 12.56
CA ALA A 4 17.20 3.97 13.32
C ALA A 4 16.49 4.95 12.38
N GLY A 5 15.17 4.76 12.19
CA GLY A 5 14.33 5.71 11.46
C GLY A 5 13.86 6.87 12.33
N LYS A 6 13.30 7.91 11.70
CA LYS A 6 12.34 8.83 12.33
C LYS A 6 10.93 8.47 11.84
N PRO A 7 9.90 8.51 12.69
CA PRO A 7 8.52 8.46 12.22
C PRO A 7 8.20 9.67 11.30
N THR A 8 7.16 9.53 10.48
CA THR A 8 6.77 10.38 9.33
C THR A 8 6.25 11.79 9.68
N ASP A 9 6.27 12.14 10.96
CA ASP A 9 5.63 13.29 11.60
C ASP A 9 6.43 14.60 11.46
N GLU A 10 7.74 14.56 11.19
CA GLU A 10 8.54 15.76 10.90
C GLU A 10 8.56 16.09 9.40
N LEU A 11 7.78 17.11 9.00
CA LEU A 11 7.98 17.98 7.83
C LEU A 11 8.19 17.34 6.43
N VAL A 12 7.75 16.11 6.20
CA VAL A 12 7.78 15.51 4.85
C VAL A 12 6.82 16.27 3.91
N THR A 13 7.34 16.85 2.84
CA THR A 13 6.56 17.41 1.71
C THR A 13 5.89 16.26 0.90
N PRO A 14 4.81 16.50 0.15
CA PRO A 14 4.21 15.46 -0.70
C PRO A 14 5.22 14.78 -1.65
N ASP A 15 6.17 15.55 -2.17
CA ASP A 15 7.26 15.09 -3.04
C ASP A 15 8.26 14.18 -2.31
N GLU A 16 8.67 14.53 -1.08
CA GLU A 16 9.48 13.64 -0.25
C GLU A 16 8.76 12.36 0.15
N MET A 17 7.44 12.43 0.33
CA MET A 17 6.61 11.27 0.65
C MET A 17 6.47 10.33 -0.55
N LEU A 18 6.25 10.88 -1.74
CA LEU A 18 6.27 10.14 -3.01
C LEU A 18 7.62 9.45 -3.21
N ARG A 19 8.72 10.17 -3.01
CA ARG A 19 10.08 9.59 -3.04
C ARG A 19 10.24 8.48 -2.01
N GLY A 20 9.70 8.66 -0.80
CA GLY A 20 9.80 7.68 0.27
C GLY A 20 9.05 6.38 -0.03
N VAL A 21 7.80 6.50 -0.49
CA VAL A 21 7.01 5.35 -0.97
C VAL A 21 7.73 4.66 -2.11
N PHE A 22 8.31 5.41 -3.05
CA PHE A 22 9.07 4.84 -4.16
C PHE A 22 10.31 4.06 -3.71
N HIS A 23 11.13 4.59 -2.79
CA HIS A 23 12.28 3.86 -2.25
C HIS A 23 11.86 2.58 -1.51
N ALA A 24 10.77 2.63 -0.74
CA ALA A 24 10.23 1.46 -0.06
C ALA A 24 9.70 0.41 -1.05
N LEU A 25 9.08 0.85 -2.15
CA LEU A 25 8.66 0.00 -3.27
C LEU A 25 9.84 -0.70 -3.94
N LEU A 26 10.96 -0.01 -4.14
CA LEU A 26 12.20 -0.64 -4.65
C LEU A 26 12.76 -1.68 -3.66
N GLY A 27 12.71 -1.37 -2.35
CA GLY A 27 13.07 -2.34 -1.31
C GLY A 27 12.18 -3.59 -1.34
N HIS A 28 10.86 -3.40 -1.46
CA HIS A 28 9.89 -4.48 -1.63
C HIS A 28 10.11 -5.27 -2.92
N TYR A 29 10.43 -4.62 -4.03
CA TYR A 29 10.77 -5.31 -5.28
C TYR A 29 11.98 -6.22 -5.13
N ASN A 30 13.04 -5.77 -4.43
CA ASN A 30 14.20 -6.61 -4.16
C ASN A 30 13.87 -7.81 -3.26
N LEU A 31 13.00 -7.61 -2.26
CA LEU A 31 12.48 -8.68 -1.42
C LEU A 31 11.69 -9.71 -2.25
N TYR A 32 10.80 -9.21 -3.13
CA TYR A 32 10.02 -10.02 -4.06
C TYR A 32 10.90 -10.81 -5.02
N ALA A 33 11.88 -10.17 -5.65
CA ALA A 33 12.85 -10.83 -6.54
C ALA A 33 13.66 -11.92 -5.81
N SER A 34 13.84 -11.78 -4.50
CA SER A 34 14.50 -12.76 -3.64
C SER A 34 13.58 -13.89 -3.15
N GLY A 35 12.33 -13.94 -3.62
CA GLY A 35 11.36 -14.99 -3.28
C GLY A 35 10.44 -14.67 -2.10
N TRP A 36 10.46 -13.46 -1.55
CA TRP A 36 9.74 -13.10 -0.32
C TRP A 36 8.64 -12.04 -0.55
N LEU A 37 7.53 -12.16 0.18
CA LEU A 37 6.44 -11.17 0.20
C LEU A 37 6.28 -10.63 1.62
N HIS A 38 6.12 -9.32 1.75
CA HIS A 38 6.15 -8.64 3.05
C HIS A 38 4.87 -8.76 3.89
N GLN A 39 3.72 -8.87 3.21
CA GLN A 39 2.38 -9.00 3.78
C GLN A 39 1.85 -7.88 4.69
N ASP A 40 2.68 -6.97 5.21
CA ASP A 40 2.27 -5.90 6.13
C ASP A 40 2.88 -4.54 5.77
N VAL A 41 2.66 -4.10 4.54
CA VAL A 41 3.04 -2.76 4.09
C VAL A 41 2.08 -1.75 4.73
N SER A 42 2.63 -0.85 5.56
CA SER A 42 1.89 0.19 6.29
C SER A 42 2.77 1.43 6.49
N SER A 43 2.19 2.55 6.93
CA SER A 43 2.98 3.75 7.24
C SER A 43 3.98 3.53 8.38
N GLY A 44 3.68 2.64 9.33
CA GLY A 44 4.59 2.27 10.41
C GLY A 44 5.80 1.47 9.92
N ASN A 45 5.65 0.78 8.78
CA ASN A 45 6.68 -0.08 8.20
C ASN A 45 7.44 0.58 7.04
N VAL A 46 7.11 1.83 6.70
CA VAL A 46 7.84 2.66 5.73
C VAL A 46 8.52 3.81 6.48
N ILE A 47 9.83 3.68 6.72
CA ILE A 47 10.56 4.61 7.59
C ILE A 47 11.51 5.53 6.83
N LEU A 48 11.62 6.77 7.29
CA LEU A 48 12.64 7.71 6.87
C LEU A 48 13.94 7.41 7.62
N LEU A 49 15.01 7.20 6.87
CA LEU A 49 16.36 7.00 7.39
C LEU A 49 16.91 8.32 7.93
N ARG A 50 17.61 8.25 9.08
CA ARG A 50 18.34 9.40 9.63
C ARG A 50 19.47 9.88 8.74
N VAL A 51 20.07 8.96 7.98
CA VAL A 51 21.16 9.21 7.05
C VAL A 51 20.82 8.47 5.76
N ALA A 52 20.91 9.16 4.62
CA ALA A 52 20.72 8.52 3.33
C ALA A 52 21.72 7.38 3.16
N GLU A 53 21.25 6.22 2.73
CA GLU A 53 22.09 5.07 2.42
C GLU A 53 22.30 4.97 0.92
N ASP A 54 23.56 4.87 0.50
CA ASP A 54 23.88 4.50 -0.88
C ASP A 54 23.52 3.02 -1.07
N ARG A 55 22.59 2.73 -1.99
CA ARG A 55 22.23 1.36 -2.35
C ARG A 55 22.59 1.08 -3.80
N VAL A 56 23.31 -0.03 -3.98
CA VAL A 56 23.68 -0.56 -5.29
C VAL A 56 22.53 -1.42 -5.78
N ASP A 57 22.03 -1.12 -6.98
CA ASP A 57 21.15 -2.04 -7.68
C ASP A 57 21.96 -3.28 -8.09
N SER A 58 21.62 -4.44 -7.52
CA SER A 58 22.30 -5.71 -7.82
C SER A 58 22.09 -6.16 -9.27
N SER A 59 21.08 -5.63 -9.97
CA SER A 59 20.80 -5.93 -11.37
C SER A 59 21.57 -5.04 -12.35
N THR A 60 22.03 -3.85 -11.91
CA THR A 60 22.82 -2.92 -12.72
C THR A 60 24.02 -2.45 -11.92
N THR A 61 25.21 -3.01 -12.20
CA THR A 61 26.45 -2.85 -11.40
C THR A 61 26.99 -1.41 -11.26
N HIS A 62 26.25 -0.37 -11.66
CA HIS A 62 26.73 1.01 -11.72
C HIS A 62 25.73 2.10 -11.27
N ILE A 63 24.50 1.76 -10.85
CA ILE A 63 23.57 2.79 -10.35
C ILE A 63 23.50 2.71 -8.83
N THR A 64 24.09 3.73 -8.19
CA THR A 64 23.94 3.98 -6.75
C THR A 64 22.80 4.96 -6.53
N TRP A 65 21.77 4.52 -5.83
CA TRP A 65 20.68 5.38 -5.40
C TRP A 65 20.90 5.80 -3.96
N LYS A 66 20.77 7.10 -3.68
CA LYS A 66 20.68 7.61 -2.31
C LYS A 66 19.29 7.37 -1.77
N MET A 67 19.13 6.26 -1.06
CA MET A 67 17.87 5.89 -0.44
C MET A 67 17.72 6.63 0.88
N LEU A 68 16.65 7.41 0.98
CA LEU A 68 16.25 8.10 2.20
C LEU A 68 15.20 7.33 2.99
N TRP A 69 14.57 6.33 2.38
CA TRP A 69 13.47 5.58 3.00
C TRP A 69 13.64 4.09 2.75
N MET A 70 13.08 3.28 3.64
CA MET A 70 13.10 1.83 3.52
C MET A 70 11.80 1.20 4.06
N ILE A 71 11.47 0.04 3.51
CA ILE A 71 10.49 -0.88 4.11
C ILE A 71 11.19 -1.69 5.22
N ILE A 72 10.53 -1.87 6.36
CA ILE A 72 11.01 -2.62 7.54
C ILE A 72 9.92 -3.58 8.06
N ASP A 73 10.29 -4.36 9.07
CA ASP A 73 9.39 -5.25 9.82
C ASP A 73 8.92 -6.46 8.99
N GLY A 74 9.90 -7.27 8.61
CA GLY A 74 9.69 -8.50 7.84
C GLY A 74 9.28 -9.71 8.69
N ASP A 75 8.78 -9.50 9.91
CA ASP A 75 8.35 -10.59 10.81
C ASP A 75 7.15 -11.37 10.24
N ARG A 76 6.47 -10.80 9.23
CA ARG A 76 5.38 -11.40 8.47
C ARG A 76 5.78 -11.79 7.04
N ASP A 77 7.08 -11.77 6.73
CA ASP A 77 7.54 -12.13 5.40
C ASP A 77 7.30 -13.61 5.12
N VAL A 78 6.78 -13.92 3.93
CA VAL A 78 6.55 -15.31 3.49
C VAL A 78 7.21 -15.58 2.15
N GLN A 79 7.68 -16.81 1.97
CA GLN A 79 8.20 -17.25 0.68
C GLN A 79 7.05 -17.44 -0.30
N TRP A 80 6.97 -16.59 -1.32
CA TRP A 80 5.85 -16.60 -2.26
C TRP A 80 5.99 -17.66 -3.34
N ASN A 81 7.22 -18.11 -3.59
CA ASN A 81 7.55 -19.15 -4.55
C ASN A 81 7.46 -20.56 -3.96
N ASN A 82 7.13 -20.69 -2.67
CA ASN A 82 6.86 -21.97 -2.05
C ASN A 82 5.47 -22.47 -2.50
N ARG A 83 5.44 -23.63 -3.18
CA ARG A 83 4.20 -24.25 -3.69
C ARG A 83 3.33 -24.83 -2.58
N ASP A 84 3.94 -25.18 -1.45
CA ASP A 84 3.24 -25.68 -0.26
C ASP A 84 2.79 -24.52 0.65
N ARG A 85 2.84 -23.28 0.14
CA ARG A 85 2.40 -22.11 0.90
C ARG A 85 0.92 -22.28 1.21
N GLU A 86 0.63 -22.44 2.50
CA GLU A 86 -0.73 -22.56 2.99
C GLU A 86 -1.54 -21.32 2.58
N ILE A 87 -2.65 -21.57 1.89
CA ILE A 87 -3.72 -20.59 1.79
C ILE A 87 -4.23 -20.39 3.21
N SER A 88 -4.06 -19.19 3.75
CA SER A 88 -4.48 -18.90 5.12
C SER A 88 -5.99 -19.06 5.23
N THR A 89 -6.42 -20.00 6.06
CA THR A 89 -7.79 -20.10 6.58
C THR A 89 -7.97 -19.23 7.83
N GLU A 90 -6.87 -18.74 8.41
CA GLU A 90 -6.89 -17.78 9.50
C GLU A 90 -7.26 -16.36 9.02
N PRO A 91 -7.85 -15.52 9.89
CA PRO A 91 -8.16 -14.13 9.57
C PRO A 91 -6.94 -13.40 9.01
N CYS A 92 -7.14 -12.56 7.99
CA CYS A 92 -6.05 -11.84 7.34
C CYS A 92 -5.20 -11.11 8.39
N SER A 93 -3.91 -11.34 8.42
CA SER A 93 -2.98 -10.50 9.19
C SER A 93 -2.65 -9.24 8.40
N GLY A 94 -2.33 -8.15 9.11
CA GLY A 94 -1.92 -6.87 8.52
C GLY A 94 -2.62 -5.66 9.13
N THR A 95 -2.13 -4.46 8.80
CA THR A 95 -2.74 -3.21 9.24
C THR A 95 -3.97 -2.86 8.38
N LEU A 96 -5.17 -2.95 8.96
CA LEU A 96 -6.47 -2.91 8.25
C LEU A 96 -6.61 -1.80 7.20
N SER A 97 -6.24 -0.56 7.55
CA SER A 97 -6.35 0.62 6.68
C SER A 97 -5.54 0.46 5.37
N TYR A 98 -4.46 -0.32 5.42
CA TYR A 98 -3.55 -0.54 4.29
C TYR A 98 -3.79 -1.86 3.56
N LEU A 99 -4.60 -2.78 4.09
CA LEU A 99 -4.92 -4.04 3.39
C LEU A 99 -5.58 -3.79 2.04
N SER A 100 -5.28 -4.62 1.04
CA SER A 100 -5.92 -4.46 -0.26
C SER A 100 -7.44 -4.61 -0.17
N VAL A 101 -8.19 -3.97 -1.07
CA VAL A 101 -9.66 -4.10 -1.08
C VAL A 101 -10.08 -5.56 -1.25
N ARG A 102 -9.31 -6.35 -2.01
CA ARG A 102 -9.57 -7.78 -2.20
C ARG A 102 -9.43 -8.57 -0.90
N LEU A 103 -8.37 -8.31 -0.12
CA LEU A 103 -8.15 -8.96 1.17
C LEU A 103 -9.26 -8.61 2.17
N ILE A 104 -9.67 -7.33 2.21
CA ILE A 104 -10.78 -6.86 3.06
C ILE A 104 -12.10 -7.57 2.71
N VAL A 105 -12.40 -7.72 1.41
CA VAL A 105 -13.61 -8.42 0.94
C VAL A 105 -13.56 -9.92 1.24
N ALA A 106 -12.41 -10.56 1.06
CA ALA A 106 -12.26 -11.96 1.39
C ALA A 106 -12.41 -12.19 2.91
N TRP A 107 -11.82 -11.30 3.72
CA TRP A 107 -11.96 -11.34 5.18
C TRP A 107 -13.42 -11.14 5.60
N SER A 108 -14.12 -10.13 5.08
CA SER A 108 -15.53 -9.89 5.47
C SER A 108 -16.47 -11.05 5.13
N LYS A 109 -16.08 -11.90 4.17
CA LYS A 109 -16.82 -13.11 3.78
C LYS A 109 -16.31 -14.39 4.43
N ASN A 110 -15.30 -14.30 5.31
CA ASN A 110 -14.60 -15.45 5.89
C ASN A 110 -14.10 -16.44 4.82
N ALA A 111 -13.66 -15.91 3.67
CA ALA A 111 -13.14 -16.69 2.56
C ALA A 111 -11.64 -16.93 2.75
N ALA A 112 -11.13 -18.00 2.14
CA ALA A 112 -9.71 -18.31 2.13
C ALA A 112 -8.92 -17.20 1.42
N ILE A 113 -7.73 -16.87 1.95
CA ILE A 113 -6.96 -15.71 1.49
C ILE A 113 -5.56 -16.15 1.04
N LEU A 114 -5.25 -15.88 -0.22
CA LEU A 114 -3.88 -15.91 -0.73
C LEU A 114 -3.37 -14.48 -0.92
N HIS A 115 -2.48 -14.02 -0.05
CA HIS A 115 -1.84 -12.70 -0.19
C HIS A 115 -0.79 -12.76 -1.32
N THR A 116 -0.84 -11.81 -2.25
CA THR A 116 0.03 -11.75 -3.43
C THR A 116 0.84 -10.46 -3.48
N ALA A 117 1.81 -10.37 -4.41
CA ALA A 117 2.54 -9.12 -4.65
C ALA A 117 1.60 -7.94 -4.99
N ILE A 118 0.48 -8.22 -5.65
CA ILE A 118 -0.50 -7.19 -6.04
C ILE A 118 -1.17 -6.58 -4.80
N ASP A 119 -1.35 -7.36 -3.72
CA ASP A 119 -1.89 -6.83 -2.48
C ASP A 119 -0.89 -5.91 -1.76
N ASN A 120 0.41 -6.24 -1.76
CA ASN A 120 1.43 -5.32 -1.24
C ASN A 120 1.53 -4.03 -2.06
N LEU A 121 1.39 -4.13 -3.39
CA LEU A 121 1.33 -2.96 -4.27
C LEU A 121 0.11 -2.08 -3.95
N ASP A 122 -1.07 -2.66 -3.73
CA ASP A 122 -2.25 -1.91 -3.29
C ASP A 122 -2.01 -1.24 -1.93
N SER A 123 -1.35 -1.92 -0.99
CA SER A 123 -0.98 -1.34 0.30
C SER A 123 -0.09 -0.09 0.18
N PHE A 124 0.88 -0.06 -0.72
CA PHE A 124 1.70 1.14 -0.96
C PHE A 124 0.87 2.34 -1.45
N LEU A 125 -0.18 2.09 -2.24
CA LEU A 125 -1.12 3.13 -2.65
C LEU A 125 -1.84 3.72 -1.44
N TRP A 126 -2.33 2.86 -0.54
CA TRP A 126 -2.99 3.29 0.69
C TRP A 126 -2.03 4.03 1.64
N VAL A 127 -0.75 3.63 1.71
CA VAL A 127 0.28 4.40 2.43
C VAL A 127 0.36 5.83 1.91
N LEU A 128 0.55 5.98 0.60
CA LEU A 128 0.65 7.31 -0.02
C LEU A 128 -0.61 8.16 0.23
N LEU A 129 -1.78 7.57 0.02
CA LEU A 129 -3.06 8.27 0.15
C LEU A 129 -3.35 8.71 1.58
N LEU A 130 -3.26 7.80 2.55
CA LEU A 130 -3.57 8.10 3.94
C LEU A 130 -2.58 9.11 4.50
N SER A 131 -1.30 9.03 4.14
CA SER A 131 -0.33 10.04 4.56
C SER A 131 -0.59 11.42 3.92
N VAL A 132 -1.07 11.49 2.68
CA VAL A 132 -1.48 12.78 2.08
C VAL A 132 -2.73 13.32 2.74
N LEU A 133 -3.72 12.48 3.04
CA LEU A 133 -4.93 12.89 3.78
C LEU A 133 -4.58 13.42 5.16
N GLU A 134 -3.79 12.68 5.94
CA GLU A 134 -3.33 13.07 7.28
C GLU A 134 -2.60 14.42 7.25
N LYS A 135 -1.60 14.57 6.38
CA LYS A 135 -0.84 15.83 6.25
C LYS A 135 -1.69 16.98 5.71
N GLY A 136 -2.62 16.68 4.82
CA GLY A 136 -3.55 17.66 4.26
C GLY A 136 -4.52 18.18 5.32
N ILE A 137 -5.15 17.28 6.06
CA ILE A 137 -6.06 17.56 7.18
C ILE A 137 -5.36 18.40 8.25
N THR A 138 -4.15 18.02 8.66
CA THR A 138 -3.41 18.74 9.70
C THR A 138 -2.96 20.14 9.29
N ARG A 139 -2.78 20.40 7.99
CA ARG A 139 -2.26 21.68 7.47
C ARG A 139 -3.32 22.60 6.87
N PHE A 140 -4.48 22.07 6.49
CA PHE A 140 -5.51 22.84 5.79
C PHE A 140 -6.49 23.49 6.78
N SER A 141 -6.61 24.82 6.72
CA SER A 141 -7.46 25.60 7.64
C SER A 141 -8.90 25.82 7.15
N GLY A 142 -9.29 25.22 6.01
CA GLY A 142 -10.65 25.31 5.46
C GLY A 142 -11.60 24.19 5.96
N PRO A 143 -12.85 24.14 5.48
CA PRO A 143 -13.81 23.10 5.90
C PRO A 143 -13.38 21.73 5.35
N LEU A 144 -13.04 20.80 6.25
CA LEU A 144 -12.50 19.44 5.98
C LEU A 144 -13.57 18.33 5.98
N GLY A 145 -14.84 18.66 5.75
CA GLY A 145 -15.96 17.79 6.13
C GLY A 145 -15.90 16.35 5.60
N GLN A 146 -15.58 16.15 4.32
CA GLN A 146 -15.57 14.81 3.71
C GLN A 146 -14.22 14.10 3.89
N GLU A 147 -13.12 14.84 3.86
CA GLU A 147 -11.77 14.33 4.06
C GLU A 147 -11.54 13.83 5.47
N GLN A 148 -11.96 14.60 6.48
CA GLN A 148 -11.86 14.22 7.88
C GLN A 148 -12.69 12.98 8.17
N TYR A 149 -13.94 12.95 7.70
CA TYR A 149 -14.82 11.79 7.86
C TYR A 149 -14.20 10.52 7.27
N LEU A 150 -13.66 10.60 6.05
CA LEU A 150 -12.98 9.47 5.44
C LEU A 150 -11.75 9.05 6.24
N TYR A 151 -10.91 10.00 6.65
CA TYR A 151 -9.74 9.71 7.47
C TYR A 151 -10.10 9.02 8.77
N ASP A 152 -11.13 9.48 9.47
CA ASP A 152 -11.63 8.87 10.70
C ASP A 152 -12.13 7.44 10.45
N MET A 153 -12.89 7.21 9.37
CA MET A 153 -13.29 5.87 8.98
C MET A 153 -12.10 4.95 8.67
N PHE A 154 -11.00 5.49 8.12
CA PHE A 154 -9.78 4.74 7.89
C PHE A 154 -9.02 4.37 9.17
N GLN A 155 -9.29 5.03 10.29
CA GLN A 155 -8.71 4.68 11.60
C GLN A 155 -9.55 3.65 12.38
N GLU A 156 -10.70 3.24 11.86
CA GLU A 156 -11.58 2.27 12.50
C GLU A 156 -10.98 0.86 12.54
N ILE A 157 -11.28 0.13 13.61
CA ILE A 157 -10.86 -1.28 13.77
C ILE A 157 -11.79 -2.27 13.07
N TYR A 158 -12.93 -1.79 12.54
CA TYR A 158 -13.93 -2.63 11.92
C TYR A 158 -13.73 -2.73 10.40
N VAL A 159 -13.53 -3.96 9.91
CA VAL A 159 -13.35 -4.29 8.48
C VAL A 159 -14.42 -3.65 7.60
N TYR A 160 -15.68 -3.63 8.05
CA TYR A 160 -16.79 -3.02 7.32
C TYR A 160 -16.60 -1.50 7.13
N CYS A 161 -16.18 -0.78 8.17
CA CYS A 161 -15.94 0.66 8.09
C CYS A 161 -14.81 0.97 7.10
N ILE A 162 -13.71 0.21 7.15
CA ILE A 162 -12.59 0.37 6.21
C ILE A 162 -13.02 0.06 4.77
N TYR A 163 -13.80 -1.00 4.56
CA TYR A 163 -14.34 -1.32 3.24
C TYR A 163 -15.18 -0.17 2.67
N GLN A 164 -16.07 0.39 3.48
CA GLN A 164 -16.90 1.53 3.09
C GLN A 164 -16.05 2.76 2.79
N ALA A 165 -15.04 3.06 3.62
CA ALA A 165 -14.12 4.18 3.40
C ALA A 165 -13.40 4.06 2.05
N LYS A 166 -12.90 2.86 1.71
CA LYS A 166 -12.24 2.59 0.42
C LYS A 166 -13.21 2.73 -0.75
N ALA A 167 -14.42 2.20 -0.64
CA ALA A 167 -15.43 2.32 -1.68
C ALA A 167 -15.80 3.79 -1.96
N ILE A 168 -16.12 4.56 -0.91
CA ILE A 168 -16.41 5.98 -1.03
C ILE A 168 -15.23 6.74 -1.63
N PHE A 169 -14.01 6.44 -1.18
CA PHE A 169 -12.81 7.09 -1.71
C PHE A 169 -12.58 6.81 -3.20
N LEU A 170 -12.77 5.56 -3.64
CA LEU A 170 -12.66 5.18 -5.05
C LEU A 170 -13.69 5.92 -5.91
N ASP A 171 -14.95 5.99 -5.47
CA ASP A 171 -16.01 6.75 -6.15
C ASP A 171 -15.68 8.25 -6.21
N VAL A 172 -15.16 8.80 -5.10
CA VAL A 172 -14.73 10.20 -5.02
C VAL A 172 -13.62 10.49 -6.01
N ILE A 173 -12.53 9.70 -6.00
CA ILE A 173 -11.38 9.88 -6.89
C ILE A 173 -11.82 9.85 -8.35
N GLN A 174 -12.65 8.89 -8.75
CA GLN A 174 -13.20 8.83 -10.11
C GLN A 174 -14.00 10.10 -10.47
N SER A 175 -14.63 10.73 -9.48
CA SER A 175 -15.41 11.97 -9.66
C SER A 175 -14.60 13.28 -9.52
N LEU A 176 -13.31 13.23 -9.14
CA LEU A 176 -12.49 14.41 -8.84
C LEU A 176 -12.25 15.33 -10.04
N LEU A 177 -12.46 14.85 -11.26
CA LEU A 177 -12.33 15.63 -12.50
C LEU A 177 -13.26 16.86 -12.57
N GLY A 178 -14.22 17.01 -11.64
CA GLY A 178 -15.17 18.13 -11.62
C GLY A 178 -15.24 19.00 -10.35
N LYS A 179 -14.55 18.66 -9.25
CA LYS A 179 -14.79 19.31 -7.94
C LYS A 179 -13.53 19.95 -7.33
N LYS A 180 -13.55 21.27 -7.19
CA LYS A 180 -12.50 22.09 -6.53
C LYS A 180 -12.49 22.02 -4.99
N SER A 181 -13.46 21.31 -4.39
CA SER A 181 -13.65 21.30 -2.94
C SER A 181 -12.67 20.40 -2.17
N TRP A 182 -11.94 19.53 -2.87
CA TRP A 182 -11.03 18.58 -2.24
C TRP A 182 -9.62 19.14 -2.06
N LEU A 183 -8.87 18.58 -1.10
CA LEU A 183 -7.45 18.91 -0.86
C LEU A 183 -6.65 18.93 -2.18
N PRO A 184 -5.98 20.05 -2.54
CA PRO A 184 -5.24 20.17 -3.79
C PRO A 184 -4.17 19.09 -4.03
N ALA A 185 -3.61 18.53 -2.95
CA ALA A 185 -2.65 17.43 -3.02
C ALA A 185 -3.27 16.15 -3.62
N LEU A 186 -4.56 15.89 -3.38
CA LEU A 186 -5.26 14.75 -3.97
C LEU A 186 -5.45 14.91 -5.47
N HIS A 187 -5.62 16.14 -5.98
CA HIS A 187 -5.70 16.38 -7.43
C HIS A 187 -4.39 16.02 -8.14
N GLN A 188 -3.24 16.24 -7.51
CA GLN A 188 -1.94 15.85 -8.07
C GLN A 188 -1.75 14.34 -8.11
N LEU A 189 -2.34 13.61 -7.16
CA LEU A 189 -2.31 12.15 -7.10
C LEU A 189 -3.32 11.48 -8.03
N HIS A 190 -4.35 12.18 -8.49
CA HIS A 190 -5.41 11.59 -9.30
C HIS A 190 -4.89 10.87 -10.56
N PRO A 191 -4.09 11.50 -11.47
CA PRO A 191 -3.59 10.81 -12.65
C PRO A 191 -2.75 9.54 -12.36
N PRO A 192 -1.76 9.55 -11.46
CA PRO A 192 -1.02 8.33 -11.14
C PRO A 192 -1.88 7.30 -10.40
N PHE A 193 -2.82 7.72 -9.55
CA PHE A 193 -3.75 6.81 -8.88
C PHE A 193 -4.63 6.06 -9.89
N VAL A 194 -5.23 6.75 -10.86
CA VAL A 194 -6.06 6.11 -11.89
C VAL A 194 -5.25 5.06 -12.64
N LYS A 195 -4.03 5.40 -13.08
CA LYS A 195 -3.13 4.43 -13.74
C LYS A 195 -2.81 3.23 -12.86
N TRP A 196 -2.55 3.45 -11.57
CA TRP A 196 -2.27 2.36 -10.62
C TRP A 196 -3.49 1.46 -10.41
N ASN A 197 -4.66 2.07 -10.24
CA ASN A 197 -5.92 1.34 -10.08
C ASN A 197 -6.24 0.52 -11.33
N ASP A 198 -6.08 1.09 -12.53
CA ASP A 198 -6.29 0.38 -13.80
C ASP A 198 -5.34 -0.81 -13.94
N LEU A 199 -4.06 -0.63 -13.58
CA LEU A 199 -3.06 -1.70 -13.57
C LEU A 199 -3.41 -2.79 -12.56
N GLY A 200 -3.80 -2.40 -11.34
CA GLY A 200 -4.25 -3.30 -10.29
C GLY A 200 -5.46 -4.11 -10.72
N MET A 201 -6.46 -3.47 -11.34
CA MET A 201 -7.65 -4.14 -11.89
C MET A 201 -7.29 -5.11 -13.01
N HIS A 202 -6.41 -4.72 -13.93
CA HIS A 202 -5.94 -5.57 -15.02
C HIS A 202 -5.21 -6.83 -14.54
N TYR A 203 -4.40 -6.73 -13.48
CA TYR A 203 -3.74 -7.91 -12.93
C TYR A 203 -4.62 -8.70 -11.98
N LYS A 204 -5.58 -8.07 -11.30
CA LYS A 204 -6.54 -8.75 -10.43
C LYS A 204 -7.38 -9.78 -11.19
N THR A 205 -7.83 -9.46 -12.41
CA THR A 205 -8.55 -10.41 -13.27
C THR A 205 -7.69 -11.64 -13.60
N LYS A 206 -6.38 -11.44 -13.84
CA LYS A 206 -5.44 -12.53 -14.10
C LYS A 206 -5.14 -13.40 -12.89
N ILE A 207 -5.18 -12.84 -11.66
CA ILE A 207 -5.08 -13.66 -10.43
C ILE A 207 -6.27 -14.61 -10.35
N THR A 208 -7.48 -14.11 -10.65
CA THR A 208 -8.70 -14.94 -10.60
C THR A 208 -8.62 -16.10 -11.60
N ASP A 209 -8.03 -15.87 -12.78
CA ASP A 209 -7.80 -16.91 -13.79
C ASP A 209 -6.76 -17.97 -13.33
N LEU A 210 -5.73 -17.57 -12.59
CA LEU A 210 -4.71 -18.47 -12.04
C LEU A 210 -5.25 -19.29 -10.85
N GLU A 211 -6.04 -18.67 -9.97
CA GLU A 211 -6.74 -19.37 -8.87
C GLU A 211 -7.75 -20.40 -9.43
N ILE A 212 -8.37 -20.14 -10.58
CA ILE A 212 -9.23 -21.12 -11.29
C ILE A 212 -8.40 -22.25 -11.90
N LEU A 213 -7.22 -21.96 -12.47
CA LEU A 213 -6.37 -22.97 -13.06
C LEU A 213 -5.83 -23.96 -12.02
N ASP A 214 -5.41 -23.50 -10.84
CA ASP A 214 -4.94 -24.39 -9.76
C ASP A 214 -6.08 -25.24 -9.15
N VAL A 215 -7.34 -24.80 -9.24
CA VAL A 215 -8.53 -25.60 -8.86
C VAL A 215 -8.88 -26.65 -9.92
N ILE A 216 -8.61 -26.38 -11.20
CA ILE A 216 -8.89 -27.31 -12.31
C ILE A 216 -7.72 -28.29 -12.55
N SER A 217 -6.50 -27.93 -12.14
CA SER A 217 -5.30 -28.76 -12.26
C SER A 217 -4.84 -29.36 -10.94
N GLY A 218 -5.79 -29.83 -10.12
CA GLY A 218 -5.48 -30.75 -9.03
C GLY A 218 -4.87 -32.06 -9.53
N PRO A 219 -4.22 -32.85 -8.64
CA PRO A 219 -3.95 -34.26 -8.91
C PRO A 219 -5.24 -35.07 -9.13
#